data_AF-A0A1Q4HI61-F1
#
_entry.id   AF-A0A1Q4HI61-F1
#
_cell.length_a   1.000
_cell.length_b   1.000
_cell.length_c   1.000
_cell.angle_alpha   90.00
_cell.angle_beta   90.00
_cell.angle_gamma   90.00
#
_symmetry.space_group_name_H-M   'P 1'
#
loop_
_entity.id
_entity.type
_entity.pdbx_description
1 polymer ?
#
loop_
_entity_poly.entity_id
_entity_poly.type
_entity_poly.pdbx_seq_one_letter_code
_entity_poly.pdbx_strand_id
1 'polypeptide(L)'
;MQWFLPAAERGNPDTVIDHANGIGYSRGNLARPLIHGTVYFAELLRCINAAGDGDLIWFTDWQSNADQRLDDGPDSELLTVLGAAIARGADVRALVWRSHSPLLGYSADEHRDLGEALQKLGGDVLLDMRVRRSGAHHQKFVVIRYGADPSRDTAFVGGIDLCHGRRDDAAHAGDPQADEIAAEYGPRPPWHDVQVAIQGPAVHDVETVFRERWDDSCPTTRNPVRLLRDAASKLDDERRPLPPQAPPPPAVEDGTHAVQLLRTYPRLGPGWKYDFARNGERSVARGYTRAIGKTHRMIYLEDQFLWGAEMSSVLVEALERNPELRLIAVLPQFPDEDGWFARDPQILGRIRGVMQVILAAPERVAFFGLENHAGTPVYVHAKVCVLDDHWVSIGSDNFCRRSWTNDSELTAAIIDEAGEEDGLARRLRLALAAEHLDADPSSDAVDGCADPVEMFRRYSDSADALDAWHRSGRAGTRPPGRLRRLPEPKLSIPRQLFAAPLYRYLHDPDGRALRMRVRKEF
;
A
#
# COMPACT_ATOMS: atom_id res chain seq x y z
N MET A 1 3.71 -23.25 0.32
CA MET A 1 2.40 -22.91 -0.32
C MET A 1 1.15 -22.99 0.54
N GLN A 2 1.15 -23.62 1.73
CA GLN A 2 -0.02 -23.58 2.62
C GLN A 2 -0.38 -22.17 3.13
N TRP A 3 0.54 -21.22 3.00
CA TRP A 3 0.42 -19.80 3.39
C TRP A 3 -0.52 -18.99 2.50
N PHE A 4 -0.57 -19.27 1.20
CA PHE A 4 -1.50 -18.61 0.28
C PHE A 4 -2.92 -19.14 0.41
N LEU A 5 -3.88 -18.30 0.03
CA LEU A 5 -5.26 -18.71 -0.15
C LEU A 5 -5.38 -19.59 -1.39
N PRO A 6 -5.98 -20.78 -1.31
CA PRO A 6 -6.47 -21.45 -2.51
C PRO A 6 -7.51 -20.57 -3.22
N ALA A 7 -7.62 -20.66 -4.55
CA ALA A 7 -8.61 -19.91 -5.34
C ALA A 7 -10.04 -20.03 -4.78
N ALA A 8 -10.43 -21.23 -4.34
CA ALA A 8 -11.74 -21.49 -3.73
C ALA A 8 -11.98 -20.73 -2.41
N GLU A 9 -10.91 -20.34 -1.70
CA GLU A 9 -10.99 -19.61 -0.44
C GLU A 9 -10.90 -18.08 -0.60
N ARG A 10 -10.62 -17.56 -1.81
CA ARG A 10 -10.60 -16.11 -2.12
C ARG A 10 -11.88 -15.40 -1.68
N GLY A 11 -13.01 -16.12 -1.76
CA GLY A 11 -14.33 -15.58 -1.37
C GLY A 11 -14.96 -14.68 -2.41
N ASN A 12 -14.46 -14.72 -3.65
CA ASN A 12 -15.01 -14.00 -4.79
C ASN A 12 -15.03 -14.94 -6.01
N PRO A 13 -16.15 -15.62 -6.31
CA PRO A 13 -16.25 -16.49 -7.47
C PRO A 13 -16.54 -15.73 -8.78
N ASP A 14 -16.82 -14.43 -8.71
CA ASP A 14 -17.15 -13.62 -9.88
C ASP A 14 -15.89 -13.07 -10.57
N THR A 15 -14.72 -13.10 -9.93
CA THR A 15 -13.46 -12.64 -10.52
C THR A 15 -12.80 -13.69 -11.38
N VAL A 16 -12.10 -13.23 -12.42
CA VAL A 16 -11.32 -14.04 -13.34
C VAL A 16 -9.81 -14.04 -13.03
N ILE A 17 -9.36 -13.33 -11.98
CA ILE A 17 -7.95 -13.18 -11.63
C ILE A 17 -7.21 -14.52 -11.42
N ASP A 18 -7.93 -15.56 -10.97
CA ASP A 18 -7.35 -16.88 -10.73
C ASP A 18 -7.43 -17.81 -11.96
N HIS A 19 -8.06 -17.40 -13.05
CA HIS A 19 -8.36 -18.28 -14.19
C HIS A 19 -7.11 -18.74 -14.95
N ALA A 20 -6.11 -17.86 -15.11
CA ALA A 20 -4.90 -18.18 -15.85
C ALA A 20 -4.04 -19.25 -15.17
N ASN A 21 -3.99 -19.24 -13.83
CA ASN A 21 -3.14 -20.13 -13.03
C ASN A 21 -3.91 -21.30 -12.39
N GLY A 22 -5.23 -21.16 -12.20
CA GLY A 22 -6.13 -22.17 -11.63
C GLY A 22 -5.96 -22.49 -10.13
N ILE A 23 -4.87 -22.04 -9.52
CA ILE A 23 -4.49 -22.37 -8.13
C ILE A 23 -4.50 -21.17 -7.17
N GLY A 24 -4.76 -19.96 -7.66
CA GLY A 24 -4.90 -18.73 -6.87
C GLY A 24 -3.65 -17.86 -6.76
N TYR A 25 -2.55 -18.28 -7.38
CA TYR A 25 -1.26 -17.57 -7.42
C TYR A 25 -0.46 -18.04 -8.64
N SER A 26 0.54 -17.26 -9.03
CA SER A 26 1.47 -17.62 -10.10
C SER A 26 2.86 -17.96 -9.55
N ARG A 27 3.66 -18.68 -10.34
CA ARG A 27 5.05 -19.06 -10.02
C ARG A 27 6.00 -18.61 -11.12
N GLY A 28 7.30 -18.68 -10.88
CA GLY A 28 8.29 -18.28 -11.87
C GLY A 28 8.41 -16.76 -12.01
N ASN A 29 8.07 -16.02 -10.96
CA ASN A 29 8.13 -14.57 -10.95
C ASN A 29 9.44 -14.07 -10.36
N LEU A 30 9.80 -12.84 -10.72
CA LEU A 30 10.82 -12.05 -10.03
C LEU A 30 10.14 -10.87 -9.35
N ALA A 31 10.21 -10.81 -8.03
CA ALA A 31 9.73 -9.67 -7.25
C ALA A 31 10.90 -8.92 -6.63
N ARG A 32 10.92 -7.60 -6.80
CA ARG A 32 11.95 -6.71 -6.27
C ARG A 32 11.30 -5.53 -5.53
N PRO A 33 11.38 -5.50 -4.20
CA PRO A 33 11.00 -4.34 -3.41
C PRO A 33 11.85 -3.13 -3.80
N LEU A 34 11.19 -1.99 -3.88
CA LEU A 34 11.73 -0.67 -4.17
C LEU A 34 11.42 0.18 -2.93
N ILE A 35 12.42 0.33 -2.07
CA ILE A 35 12.30 1.10 -0.83
C ILE A 35 12.48 2.57 -1.19
N HIS A 36 11.51 3.40 -0.79
CA HIS A 36 11.39 4.83 -1.08
C HIS A 36 10.96 5.19 -2.50
N GLY A 37 10.34 6.37 -2.62
CA GLY A 37 9.84 6.88 -3.89
C GLY A 37 10.92 7.17 -4.91
N THR A 38 12.11 7.63 -4.50
CA THR A 38 13.20 7.90 -5.46
C THR A 38 13.63 6.62 -6.20
N VAL A 39 13.70 5.48 -5.50
CA VAL A 39 14.05 4.19 -6.12
C VAL A 39 12.91 3.70 -7.03
N TYR A 40 11.66 3.84 -6.57
CA TYR A 40 10.48 3.48 -7.36
C TYR A 40 10.33 4.30 -8.63
N PHE A 41 10.35 5.63 -8.52
CA PHE A 41 10.10 6.52 -9.65
C PHE A 41 11.21 6.45 -10.70
N ALA A 42 12.47 6.26 -10.31
CA ALA A 42 13.56 6.04 -11.24
C ALA A 42 13.34 4.76 -12.08
N GLU A 43 12.91 3.66 -11.44
CA GLU A 43 12.62 2.41 -12.13
C GLU A 43 11.37 2.51 -13.01
N LEU A 44 10.32 3.19 -12.53
CA LEU A 44 9.12 3.46 -13.31
C LEU A 44 9.45 4.27 -14.57
N LEU A 45 10.23 5.34 -14.43
CA LEU A 45 10.67 6.18 -15.54
C LEU A 45 11.44 5.37 -16.58
N ARG A 46 12.37 4.51 -16.14
CA ARG A 46 13.11 3.60 -17.01
C ARG A 46 12.18 2.70 -17.83
N CYS A 47 11.15 2.13 -17.20
CA CYS A 47 10.19 1.27 -17.88
C CYS A 47 9.30 2.05 -18.86
N ILE A 48 8.75 3.21 -18.46
CA ILE A 48 7.91 4.03 -19.35
C ILE A 48 8.70 4.50 -20.58
N ASN A 49 9.94 4.95 -20.38
CA ASN A 49 10.80 5.41 -21.48
C ASN A 49 11.12 4.30 -22.50
N ALA A 50 11.08 3.05 -22.07
CA ALA A 50 11.36 1.92 -22.94
C ALA A 50 10.11 1.41 -23.70
N ALA A 51 8.92 1.87 -23.33
CA ALA A 51 7.67 1.51 -24.00
C ALA A 51 7.42 2.36 -25.26
N GLY A 52 6.87 1.74 -26.30
CA GLY A 52 6.56 2.36 -27.58
C GLY A 52 5.36 1.72 -28.29
N ASP A 53 5.45 1.59 -29.61
CA ASP A 53 4.35 1.15 -30.47
C ASP A 53 3.80 -0.24 -30.08
N GLY A 54 2.51 -0.29 -29.73
CA GLY A 54 1.82 -1.51 -29.32
C GLY A 54 2.05 -1.94 -27.87
N ASP A 55 2.83 -1.20 -27.10
CA ASP A 55 3.03 -1.43 -25.67
C ASP A 55 1.90 -0.80 -24.84
N LEU A 56 1.64 -1.33 -23.65
CA LEU A 56 0.60 -0.86 -22.75
C LEU A 56 1.23 -0.21 -21.51
N ILE A 57 0.69 0.93 -21.05
CA ILE A 57 1.04 1.54 -19.75
C ILE A 57 -0.25 1.90 -19.02
N TRP A 58 -0.67 1.06 -18.09
CA TRP A 58 -1.94 1.22 -17.38
C TRP A 58 -1.72 1.40 -15.89
N PHE A 59 -2.40 2.35 -15.27
CA PHE A 59 -2.20 2.62 -13.84
C PHE A 59 -3.47 2.99 -13.08
N THR A 60 -3.45 2.70 -11.78
CA THR A 60 -4.42 3.22 -10.82
C THR A 60 -3.69 4.01 -9.75
N ASP A 61 -4.32 5.08 -9.29
CA ASP A 61 -3.85 5.84 -8.15
C ASP A 61 -5.03 6.33 -7.30
N TRP A 62 -4.74 6.55 -6.02
CA TRP A 62 -5.59 7.33 -5.13
C TRP A 62 -5.43 8.83 -5.41
N GLN A 63 -4.19 9.28 -5.61
CA GLN A 63 -3.87 10.64 -6.06
C GLN A 63 -2.81 10.64 -7.15
N SER A 64 -2.95 11.53 -8.13
CA SER A 64 -1.95 11.72 -9.17
C SER A 64 -1.79 13.20 -9.50
N ASN A 65 -0.55 13.67 -9.61
CA ASN A 65 -0.21 15.02 -10.05
C ASN A 65 0.47 14.98 -11.41
N ALA A 66 -0.03 15.77 -12.37
CA ALA A 66 0.51 15.81 -13.73
C ALA A 66 1.98 16.26 -13.80
N ASP A 67 2.36 17.15 -12.89
CA ASP A 67 3.70 17.71 -12.74
C ASP A 67 4.57 16.93 -11.73
N GLN A 68 4.12 15.78 -11.22
CA GLN A 68 4.97 14.95 -10.35
C GLN A 68 6.23 14.55 -11.12
N ARG A 69 7.40 14.91 -10.60
CA ARG A 69 8.67 14.57 -11.23
C ARG A 69 9.14 13.19 -10.79
N LEU A 70 9.50 12.35 -11.75
CA LEU A 70 9.98 10.99 -11.53
C LEU A 70 11.49 10.93 -11.23
N ASP A 71 12.24 11.95 -11.63
CA ASP A 71 13.65 12.16 -11.28
C ASP A 71 14.02 13.65 -11.33
N ASP A 72 15.31 13.99 -11.19
CA ASP A 72 15.79 15.37 -11.21
C ASP A 72 16.01 15.96 -12.61
N GLY A 73 15.67 15.22 -13.68
CA GLY A 73 15.74 15.68 -15.07
C GLY A 73 14.69 16.72 -15.44
N PRO A 74 14.92 17.52 -16.50
CA PRO A 74 14.01 18.60 -16.91
C PRO A 74 12.69 18.10 -17.53
N ASP A 75 12.65 16.87 -18.07
CA ASP A 75 11.49 16.29 -18.76
C ASP A 75 10.92 15.09 -17.98
N SER A 76 11.04 15.13 -16.65
CA SER A 76 10.69 14.01 -15.76
C SER A 76 9.30 14.08 -15.17
N GLU A 77 8.54 15.12 -15.50
CA GLU A 77 7.14 15.26 -15.10
C GLU A 77 6.28 14.11 -15.67
N LEU A 78 5.40 13.56 -14.84
CA LEU A 78 4.57 12.40 -15.17
C LEU A 78 3.84 12.57 -16.50
N LEU A 79 3.16 13.71 -16.70
CA LEU A 79 2.43 13.99 -17.93
C LEU A 79 3.35 14.06 -19.15
N THR A 80 4.53 14.66 -19.01
CA THR A 80 5.53 14.76 -20.07
C THR A 80 6.07 13.39 -20.47
N VAL A 81 6.38 12.56 -19.49
CA VAL A 81 6.90 11.19 -19.68
C VAL A 81 5.85 10.28 -20.35
N LEU A 82 4.59 10.32 -19.87
CA LEU A 82 3.48 9.57 -20.47
C LEU A 82 3.15 10.08 -21.87
N GLY A 83 3.14 11.41 -22.08
CA GLY A 83 2.95 12.02 -23.39
C GLY A 83 4.00 11.57 -24.41
N ALA A 84 5.26 11.50 -23.99
CA ALA A 84 6.34 10.96 -24.82
C ALA A 84 6.12 9.48 -25.15
N ALA A 85 5.59 8.67 -24.24
CA ALA A 85 5.24 7.27 -24.51
C ALA A 85 4.10 7.14 -25.51
N ILE A 86 3.04 7.96 -25.37
CA ILE A 86 1.94 8.00 -26.35
C ILE A 86 2.45 8.42 -27.74
N ALA A 87 3.34 9.42 -27.80
CA ALA A 87 3.96 9.85 -29.06
C ALA A 87 4.81 8.75 -29.73
N ARG A 88 5.33 7.79 -28.95
CA ARG A 88 6.00 6.58 -29.46
C ARG A 88 5.04 5.45 -29.85
N GLY A 89 3.75 5.59 -29.57
CA GLY A 89 2.70 4.61 -29.91
C GLY A 89 2.20 3.74 -28.75
N ALA A 90 2.58 4.05 -27.50
CA ALA A 90 2.10 3.29 -26.34
C ALA A 90 0.63 3.59 -26.02
N ASP A 91 -0.14 2.57 -25.63
CA ASP A 91 -1.52 2.70 -25.14
C ASP A 91 -1.51 3.01 -23.63
N VAL A 92 -1.63 4.29 -23.30
CA VAL A 92 -1.66 4.78 -21.92
C VAL A 92 -3.10 4.89 -21.41
N ARG A 93 -3.38 4.26 -20.26
CA ARG A 93 -4.71 4.32 -19.62
C ARG A 93 -4.64 4.49 -18.10
N ALA A 94 -5.55 5.26 -17.53
CA ALA A 94 -5.55 5.55 -16.10
C ALA A 94 -6.93 5.36 -15.47
N LEU A 95 -6.96 4.70 -14.31
CA LEU A 95 -8.11 4.60 -13.42
C LEU A 95 -7.85 5.45 -12.17
N VAL A 96 -8.31 6.69 -12.19
CA VAL A 96 -8.04 7.65 -11.09
C VAL A 96 -9.28 7.81 -10.24
N TRP A 97 -9.12 7.78 -8.91
CA TRP A 97 -10.22 8.05 -7.99
C TRP A 97 -10.70 9.49 -8.13
N ARG A 98 -11.98 9.75 -8.37
CA ARG A 98 -12.47 11.15 -8.55
C ARG A 98 -12.49 11.98 -7.25
N SER A 99 -12.20 11.35 -6.12
CA SER A 99 -12.30 11.87 -4.77
C SER A 99 -13.67 12.45 -4.34
N HIS A 100 -13.86 12.65 -3.04
CA HIS A 100 -15.04 13.35 -2.52
C HIS A 100 -14.84 14.88 -2.66
N SER A 101 -15.89 15.69 -2.51
CA SER A 101 -15.84 17.14 -2.78
C SER A 101 -14.66 17.85 -2.08
N PRO A 102 -14.06 18.91 -2.68
CA PRO A 102 -12.96 19.68 -2.10
C PRO A 102 -13.20 20.22 -0.69
N LEU A 103 -14.47 20.38 -0.28
CA LEU A 103 -14.89 20.76 1.08
C LEU A 103 -14.47 19.76 2.17
N LEU A 104 -14.00 18.57 1.80
CA LEU A 104 -13.45 17.56 2.70
C LEU A 104 -11.93 17.40 2.56
N GLY A 105 -11.24 18.34 1.91
CA GLY A 105 -9.77 18.34 1.80
C GLY A 105 -9.20 17.36 0.76
N TYR A 106 -9.98 16.99 -0.26
CA TYR A 106 -9.56 16.03 -1.28
C TYR A 106 -9.25 16.70 -2.65
N SER A 107 -8.26 16.15 -3.35
CA SER A 107 -7.62 16.57 -4.62
C SER A 107 -8.50 16.48 -5.90
N ALA A 108 -9.81 16.73 -5.80
CA ALA A 108 -10.76 16.52 -6.90
C ALA A 108 -10.50 17.35 -8.16
N ASP A 109 -9.76 18.46 -8.03
CA ASP A 109 -9.39 19.33 -9.15
C ASP A 109 -8.10 18.85 -9.83
N GLU A 110 -7.07 18.43 -9.08
CA GLU A 110 -5.81 17.90 -9.63
C GLU A 110 -6.02 16.64 -10.47
N HIS A 111 -6.89 15.71 -10.02
CA HIS A 111 -7.17 14.48 -10.77
C HIS A 111 -7.89 14.75 -12.09
N ARG A 112 -8.69 15.83 -12.14
CA ARG A 112 -9.35 16.26 -13.36
C ARG A 112 -8.34 16.82 -14.33
N ASP A 113 -7.43 17.66 -13.85
CA ASP A 113 -6.43 18.33 -14.69
C ASP A 113 -5.49 17.30 -15.34
N LEU A 114 -5.03 16.29 -14.60
CA LEU A 114 -4.30 15.17 -15.18
C LEU A 114 -5.14 14.42 -16.22
N GLY A 115 -6.39 14.09 -15.87
CA GLY A 115 -7.28 13.33 -16.74
C GLY A 115 -7.56 14.03 -18.07
N GLU A 116 -7.81 15.33 -18.05
CA GLU A 116 -8.03 16.15 -19.24
C GLU A 116 -6.74 16.36 -20.05
N ALA A 117 -5.61 16.54 -19.37
CA ALA A 117 -4.32 16.72 -20.04
C ALA A 117 -3.85 15.43 -20.74
N LEU A 118 -3.98 14.27 -20.09
CA LEU A 118 -3.58 12.99 -20.66
C LEU A 118 -4.48 12.59 -21.85
N GLN A 119 -5.77 12.90 -21.77
CA GLN A 119 -6.71 12.70 -22.90
C GLN A 119 -6.35 13.54 -24.12
N LYS A 120 -5.95 14.81 -23.94
CA LYS A 120 -5.47 15.65 -25.05
C LYS A 120 -4.23 15.09 -25.74
N LEU A 121 -3.43 14.29 -25.03
CA LEU A 121 -2.24 13.62 -25.57
C LEU A 121 -2.57 12.27 -26.22
N GLY A 122 -3.80 11.75 -26.08
CA GLY A 122 -4.27 10.50 -26.67
C GLY A 122 -4.34 9.30 -25.71
N GLY A 123 -4.18 9.51 -24.40
CA GLY A 123 -4.41 8.48 -23.39
C GLY A 123 -5.87 8.43 -22.93
N ASP A 124 -6.33 7.30 -22.38
CA ASP A 124 -7.70 7.19 -21.84
C ASP A 124 -7.70 7.29 -20.32
N VAL A 125 -8.58 8.11 -19.74
CA VAL A 125 -8.71 8.24 -18.28
C VAL A 125 -10.15 8.00 -17.83
N LEU A 126 -10.33 7.13 -16.84
CA LEU A 126 -11.61 6.87 -16.22
C LEU A 126 -11.57 7.34 -14.75
N LEU A 127 -12.38 8.36 -14.46
CA LEU A 127 -12.57 8.86 -13.10
C LEU A 127 -13.59 8.00 -12.35
N ASP A 128 -13.10 7.09 -11.52
CA ASP A 128 -13.91 6.05 -10.87
C ASP A 128 -14.44 6.51 -9.50
N MET A 129 -15.75 6.33 -9.27
CA MET A 129 -16.45 6.60 -8.01
C MET A 129 -17.35 5.43 -7.61
N ARG A 130 -17.09 4.22 -8.11
CA ARG A 130 -17.73 2.99 -7.63
C ARG A 130 -17.18 2.65 -6.27
N VAL A 131 -17.49 3.44 -5.26
CA VAL A 131 -17.07 3.25 -3.87
C VAL A 131 -18.27 3.37 -2.94
N ARG A 132 -18.17 2.85 -1.73
CA ARG A 132 -19.19 3.14 -0.71
C ARG A 132 -19.11 4.61 -0.31
N ARG A 133 -20.17 5.12 0.32
CA ARG A 133 -20.15 6.46 0.93
C ARG A 133 -18.95 6.57 1.88
N SER A 134 -18.14 7.62 1.69
CA SER A 134 -16.89 7.86 2.43
C SER A 134 -15.76 6.86 2.17
N GLY A 135 -15.91 5.96 1.19
CA GLY A 135 -14.84 5.05 0.75
C GLY A 135 -13.97 5.65 -0.34
N ALA A 136 -12.85 5.02 -0.63
CA ALA A 136 -11.92 5.42 -1.69
C ALA A 136 -11.50 4.25 -2.56
N HIS A 137 -11.05 4.58 -3.78
CA HIS A 137 -10.20 3.66 -4.54
C HIS A 137 -8.76 3.94 -4.10
N HIS A 138 -8.16 2.98 -3.39
CA HIS A 138 -6.88 3.19 -2.71
C HIS A 138 -5.74 2.33 -3.29
N GLN A 139 -6.01 1.63 -4.40
CA GLN A 139 -5.02 0.88 -5.17
C GLN A 139 -4.01 1.82 -5.83
N LYS A 140 -2.71 1.55 -5.63
CA LYS A 140 -1.62 2.16 -6.39
C LYS A 140 -0.87 1.06 -7.14
N PHE A 141 -1.00 1.03 -8.45
CA PHE A 141 -0.25 0.10 -9.26
C PHE A 141 -0.11 0.60 -10.70
N VAL A 142 0.98 0.17 -11.35
CA VAL A 142 1.25 0.41 -12.77
C VAL A 142 1.53 -0.93 -13.43
N VAL A 143 0.99 -1.17 -14.62
CA VAL A 143 1.27 -2.34 -15.46
C VAL A 143 1.85 -1.84 -16.78
N ILE A 144 3.01 -2.36 -17.13
CA ILE A 144 3.68 -2.09 -18.41
C ILE A 144 3.86 -3.41 -19.16
N ARG A 145 3.25 -3.49 -20.34
CA ARG A 145 3.32 -4.65 -21.24
C ARG A 145 4.09 -4.27 -22.50
N TYR A 146 5.13 -5.02 -22.82
CA TYR A 146 5.93 -4.83 -24.03
C TYR A 146 5.49 -5.84 -25.08
N GLY A 147 4.73 -5.40 -26.08
CA GLY A 147 4.08 -6.27 -27.05
C GLY A 147 5.06 -7.14 -27.84
N ALA A 148 6.24 -6.60 -28.15
CA ALA A 148 7.30 -7.31 -28.87
C ALA A 148 8.15 -8.24 -27.98
N ASP A 149 8.20 -7.99 -26.67
CA ASP A 149 9.03 -8.75 -25.73
C ASP A 149 8.34 -8.90 -24.35
N PRO A 150 7.39 -9.83 -24.22
CA PRO A 150 6.67 -10.06 -22.96
C PRO A 150 7.57 -10.45 -21.78
N SER A 151 8.83 -10.86 -22.02
CA SER A 151 9.76 -11.17 -20.91
C SER A 151 10.13 -9.93 -20.10
N ARG A 152 9.93 -8.73 -20.66
CA ARG A 152 10.18 -7.44 -20.02
C ARG A 152 8.97 -6.90 -19.27
N ASP A 153 7.81 -7.52 -19.42
CA ASP A 153 6.56 -7.10 -18.78
C ASP A 153 6.78 -6.89 -17.29
N THR A 154 6.36 -5.73 -16.79
CA THR A 154 6.62 -5.31 -15.41
C THR A 154 5.36 -4.70 -14.83
N ALA A 155 5.01 -5.12 -13.62
CA ALA A 155 3.98 -4.48 -12.80
C ALA A 155 4.59 -3.91 -11.52
N PHE A 156 4.07 -2.78 -11.05
CA PHE A 156 4.42 -2.15 -9.80
C PHE A 156 3.21 -2.16 -8.89
N VAL A 157 3.33 -2.63 -7.65
CA VAL A 157 2.23 -2.69 -6.66
C VAL A 157 2.75 -2.21 -5.31
N GLY A 158 2.00 -1.40 -4.57
CA GLY A 158 2.37 -1.01 -3.21
C GLY A 158 1.69 0.26 -2.70
N GLY A 159 2.41 1.02 -1.88
CA GLY A 159 1.90 2.20 -1.18
C GLY A 159 2.09 3.53 -1.92
N ILE A 160 2.95 3.59 -2.94
CA ILE A 160 3.40 4.86 -3.53
C ILE A 160 2.49 5.28 -4.70
N ASP A 161 1.78 6.38 -4.51
CA ASP A 161 0.99 7.10 -5.52
C ASP A 161 1.90 7.93 -6.46
N LEU A 162 1.44 8.23 -7.68
CA LEU A 162 2.13 9.12 -8.62
C LEU A 162 1.84 10.61 -8.33
N CYS A 163 2.08 11.04 -7.09
CA CYS A 163 1.78 12.39 -6.60
C CYS A 163 2.93 13.02 -5.78
N HIS A 164 2.75 14.29 -5.45
CA HIS A 164 3.69 15.09 -4.64
C HIS A 164 3.92 14.44 -3.27
N GLY A 165 5.06 14.71 -2.64
CA GLY A 165 5.39 14.25 -1.29
C GLY A 165 5.95 12.83 -1.20
N ARG A 166 5.95 12.06 -2.31
CA ARG A 166 6.31 10.64 -2.30
C ARG A 166 7.74 10.37 -2.73
N ARG A 167 8.42 11.27 -3.46
CA ARG A 167 9.80 11.10 -3.96
C ARG A 167 10.83 11.45 -2.89
N ASP A 168 10.87 10.68 -1.82
CA ASP A 168 11.93 10.73 -0.80
C ASP A 168 12.95 9.60 -1.02
N ASP A 169 14.05 9.65 -0.28
CA ASP A 169 15.11 8.63 -0.26
C ASP A 169 15.49 8.22 1.16
N ALA A 170 16.47 7.32 1.31
CA ALA A 170 16.89 6.81 2.61
C ALA A 170 17.51 7.88 3.55
N ALA A 171 17.84 9.07 3.06
CA ALA A 171 18.24 10.18 3.93
C ALA A 171 17.04 10.75 4.71
N HIS A 172 15.82 10.59 4.19
CA HIS A 172 14.58 11.12 4.75
C HIS A 172 14.61 12.64 4.87
N ALA A 173 14.96 13.31 3.77
CA ALA A 173 14.97 14.77 3.68
C ALA A 173 13.64 15.34 3.16
N GLY A 174 12.73 14.47 2.72
CA GLY A 174 11.43 14.78 2.15
C GLY A 174 11.50 15.16 0.67
N ASP A 175 10.38 14.98 -0.03
CA ASP A 175 10.24 15.28 -1.46
C ASP A 175 10.38 16.80 -1.73
N PRO A 176 11.20 17.22 -2.71
CA PRO A 176 11.21 18.62 -3.17
C PRO A 176 9.84 19.17 -3.57
N GLN A 177 8.94 18.34 -4.11
CA GLN A 177 7.53 18.65 -4.34
C GLN A 177 6.73 18.19 -3.11
N ALA A 178 6.77 18.99 -2.04
CA ALA A 178 6.19 18.60 -0.77
C ALA A 178 4.66 18.70 -0.76
N ASP A 179 4.01 17.71 -0.14
CA ASP A 179 2.62 17.80 0.31
C ASP A 179 2.55 18.30 1.76
N GLU A 180 1.51 19.08 2.07
CA GLU A 180 1.26 19.52 3.44
C GLU A 180 0.56 18.43 4.26
N ILE A 181 1.22 17.95 5.31
CA ILE A 181 0.63 17.10 6.35
C ILE A 181 0.79 17.78 7.73
N ALA A 182 0.47 17.06 8.81
CA ALA A 182 0.54 17.56 10.17
C ALA A 182 1.88 18.28 10.47
N ALA A 183 1.78 19.38 11.20
CA ALA A 183 2.90 20.31 11.40
C ALA A 183 4.16 19.67 12.02
N GLU A 184 4.02 18.54 12.73
CA GLU A 184 5.16 17.79 13.28
C GLU A 184 6.15 17.29 12.23
N TYR A 185 5.70 17.07 10.99
CA TYR A 185 6.55 16.60 9.89
C TYR A 185 7.30 17.75 9.18
N GLY A 186 7.00 19.00 9.55
CA GLY A 186 7.66 20.17 8.97
C GLY A 186 7.21 20.51 7.55
N PRO A 187 7.85 21.51 6.90
CA PRO A 187 7.43 22.03 5.60
C PRO A 187 7.78 21.11 4.42
N ARG A 188 8.63 20.11 4.66
CA ARG A 188 8.99 19.08 3.69
C ARG A 188 8.98 17.73 4.41
N PRO A 189 7.80 17.11 4.56
CA PRO A 189 7.64 15.88 5.31
C PRO A 189 8.53 14.76 4.77
N PRO A 190 9.36 14.12 5.62
CA PRO A 190 10.04 12.91 5.21
C PRO A 190 9.06 11.75 5.05
N TRP A 191 9.26 10.92 4.03
CA TRP A 191 8.29 9.90 3.61
C TRP A 191 8.94 8.52 3.42
N HIS A 192 8.53 7.55 4.23
CA HIS A 192 8.99 6.16 4.14
C HIS A 192 7.90 5.27 3.56
N ASP A 193 8.19 4.61 2.45
CA ASP A 193 7.24 3.73 1.76
C ASP A 193 7.95 2.67 0.91
N VAL A 194 7.22 1.64 0.47
CA VAL A 194 7.75 0.53 -0.33
C VAL A 194 6.77 0.19 -1.46
N GLN A 195 7.31 0.09 -2.68
CA GLN A 195 6.66 -0.51 -3.84
C GLN A 195 7.31 -1.86 -4.15
N VAL A 196 6.65 -2.76 -4.86
CA VAL A 196 7.29 -3.95 -5.45
C VAL A 196 7.18 -3.93 -6.97
N ALA A 197 8.31 -4.09 -7.65
CA ALA A 197 8.35 -4.41 -9.07
C ALA A 197 8.24 -5.93 -9.25
N ILE A 198 7.35 -6.37 -10.14
CA ILE A 198 7.04 -7.77 -10.40
C ILE A 198 7.21 -8.02 -11.89
N GLN A 199 8.01 -9.02 -12.24
CA GLN A 199 8.13 -9.56 -13.60
C GLN A 199 7.71 -11.04 -13.61
N GLY A 200 7.23 -11.50 -14.77
CA GLY A 200 6.76 -12.87 -14.96
C GLY A 200 5.23 -13.00 -14.95
N PRO A 201 4.71 -14.22 -14.81
CA PRO A 201 3.28 -14.54 -14.93
C PRO A 201 2.32 -13.65 -14.12
N ALA A 202 2.72 -13.19 -12.93
CA ALA A 202 1.93 -12.33 -12.05
C ALA A 202 1.54 -10.98 -12.68
N VAL A 203 2.27 -10.49 -13.68
CA VAL A 203 1.92 -9.24 -14.39
C VAL A 203 0.55 -9.37 -15.07
N HIS A 204 0.20 -10.56 -15.57
CA HIS A 204 -1.12 -10.83 -16.12
C HIS A 204 -2.23 -10.72 -15.06
N ASP A 205 -1.95 -11.17 -13.84
CA ASP A 205 -2.90 -11.05 -12.73
C ASP A 205 -3.11 -9.57 -12.37
N VAL A 206 -2.04 -8.74 -12.35
CA VAL A 206 -2.15 -7.29 -12.07
C VAL A 206 -2.93 -6.58 -13.19
N GLU A 207 -2.64 -6.90 -14.46
CA GLU A 207 -3.41 -6.40 -15.61
C GLU A 207 -4.90 -6.77 -15.49
N THR A 208 -5.19 -7.99 -15.04
CA THR A 208 -6.58 -8.45 -14.81
C THR A 208 -7.31 -7.57 -13.80
N VAL A 209 -6.63 -7.10 -12.74
CA VAL A 209 -7.23 -6.17 -11.75
C VAL A 209 -7.66 -4.85 -12.42
N PHE A 210 -6.84 -4.31 -13.32
CA PHE A 210 -7.16 -3.10 -14.07
C PHE A 210 -8.37 -3.35 -14.99
N ARG A 211 -8.33 -4.42 -15.79
CA ARG A 211 -9.36 -4.78 -16.76
C ARG A 211 -10.72 -4.99 -16.12
N GLU A 212 -10.75 -5.74 -15.02
CA GLU A 212 -11.98 -6.00 -14.27
C GLU A 212 -12.65 -4.70 -13.83
N ARG A 213 -11.89 -3.69 -13.39
CA ARG A 213 -12.46 -2.37 -13.06
C ARG A 213 -12.82 -1.56 -14.31
N TRP A 214 -11.99 -1.59 -15.35
CA TRP A 214 -12.19 -0.80 -16.56
C TRP A 214 -13.45 -1.22 -17.33
N ASP A 215 -13.61 -2.52 -17.58
CA ASP A 215 -14.71 -3.09 -18.39
C ASP A 215 -16.00 -3.34 -17.60
N ASP A 216 -16.01 -3.03 -16.31
CA ASP A 216 -17.16 -3.28 -15.44
C ASP A 216 -18.36 -2.43 -15.87
N SER A 217 -19.51 -3.09 -16.08
CA SER A 217 -20.72 -2.47 -16.64
C SER A 217 -21.42 -1.53 -15.66
N CYS A 218 -20.99 -1.52 -14.39
CA CYS A 218 -21.58 -0.68 -13.37
C CYS A 218 -21.20 0.79 -13.62
N PRO A 219 -22.16 1.74 -13.59
CA PRO A 219 -21.84 3.15 -13.73
C PRO A 219 -20.82 3.63 -12.69
N THR A 220 -19.85 4.42 -13.16
CA THR A 220 -18.77 5.00 -12.34
C THR A 220 -19.31 5.87 -11.20
N THR A 221 -20.53 6.40 -11.31
CA THR A 221 -21.21 7.14 -10.26
C THR A 221 -22.73 7.00 -10.31
N ARG A 222 -23.41 7.07 -9.16
CA ARG A 222 -24.88 7.22 -9.06
C ARG A 222 -25.35 8.65 -8.85
N ASN A 223 -24.42 9.60 -8.72
CA ASN A 223 -24.79 10.99 -8.44
C ASN A 223 -25.29 11.66 -9.72
N PRO A 224 -26.57 12.10 -9.79
CA PRO A 224 -27.14 12.67 -11.01
C PRO A 224 -26.42 13.95 -11.46
N VAL A 225 -25.90 14.76 -10.53
CA VAL A 225 -25.13 15.96 -10.87
C VAL A 225 -23.82 15.59 -11.57
N ARG A 226 -23.18 14.51 -11.12
CA ARG A 226 -21.93 14.03 -11.73
C ARG A 226 -22.20 13.44 -13.11
N LEU A 227 -23.23 12.60 -13.25
CA LEU A 227 -23.64 12.06 -14.56
C LEU A 227 -23.92 13.17 -15.59
N LEU A 228 -24.63 14.22 -15.19
CA LEU A 228 -24.89 15.36 -16.08
C LEU A 228 -23.61 16.13 -16.44
N ARG A 229 -22.70 16.29 -15.48
CA ARG A 229 -21.40 16.95 -15.73
C ARG A 229 -20.52 16.12 -16.67
N ASP A 230 -20.50 14.80 -16.49
CA ASP A 230 -19.71 13.88 -17.31
C ASP A 230 -20.20 13.88 -18.75
N ALA A 231 -21.53 13.79 -18.92
CA ALA A 231 -22.17 13.92 -20.22
C ALA A 231 -21.88 15.27 -20.91
N ALA A 232 -21.76 16.36 -20.14
CA ALA A 232 -21.39 17.66 -20.69
C ALA A 232 -19.91 17.75 -21.10
N SER A 233 -19.03 17.02 -20.41
CA SER A 233 -17.59 17.01 -20.67
C SER A 233 -17.15 16.09 -21.82
N LYS A 234 -18.02 15.18 -22.28
CA LYS A 234 -17.74 14.14 -23.30
C LYS A 234 -16.57 13.20 -23.03
N LEU A 235 -15.93 13.27 -21.86
CA LEU A 235 -14.80 12.42 -21.47
C LEU A 235 -15.11 10.91 -21.57
N ASP A 236 -16.38 10.54 -21.39
CA ASP A 236 -16.82 9.14 -21.43
C ASP A 236 -17.10 8.61 -22.85
N ASP A 237 -17.38 9.49 -23.83
CA ASP A 237 -17.78 9.10 -25.20
C ASP A 237 -16.59 8.74 -26.10
N GLU A 238 -15.37 9.08 -25.69
CA GLU A 238 -14.14 8.90 -26.50
C GLU A 238 -13.28 7.70 -26.08
N ARG A 239 -13.70 6.93 -25.05
CA ARG A 239 -12.90 5.82 -24.52
C ARG A 239 -12.74 4.68 -25.51
N ARG A 240 -11.49 4.32 -25.79
CA ARG A 240 -11.17 3.17 -26.65
C ARG A 240 -11.45 1.85 -25.91
N PRO A 241 -11.98 0.81 -26.58
CA PRO A 241 -12.09 -0.52 -25.97
C PRO A 241 -10.70 -1.04 -25.59
N LEU A 242 -10.60 -1.84 -24.52
CA LEU A 242 -9.34 -2.48 -24.19
C LEU A 242 -8.94 -3.48 -25.28
N PRO A 243 -7.64 -3.56 -25.66
CA PRO A 243 -7.17 -4.66 -26.50
C PRO A 243 -7.39 -6.00 -25.78
N PRO A 244 -7.48 -7.13 -26.50
CA PRO A 244 -7.52 -8.45 -25.87
C PRO A 244 -6.37 -8.62 -24.88
N GLN A 245 -6.63 -9.28 -23.76
CA GLN A 245 -5.58 -9.57 -22.78
C GLN A 245 -4.59 -10.57 -23.36
N ALA A 246 -3.30 -10.19 -23.35
CA ALA A 246 -2.23 -11.09 -23.73
C ALA A 246 -2.10 -12.22 -22.69
N PRO A 247 -1.58 -13.41 -23.10
CA PRO A 247 -1.33 -14.49 -22.15
C PRO A 247 -0.36 -14.06 -21.04
N PRO A 248 -0.28 -14.82 -19.93
CA PRO A 248 0.75 -14.63 -18.93
C PRO A 248 2.15 -14.54 -19.55
N PRO A 249 3.00 -13.58 -19.12
CA PRO A 249 4.39 -13.51 -19.54
C PRO A 249 5.11 -14.83 -19.25
N PRO A 250 6.21 -15.13 -19.96
CA PRO A 250 7.04 -16.27 -19.60
C PRO A 250 7.55 -16.12 -18.15
N ALA A 251 7.80 -17.26 -17.51
CA ALA A 251 8.54 -17.28 -16.26
C ALA A 251 9.91 -16.61 -16.45
N VAL A 252 10.33 -15.84 -15.45
CA VAL A 252 11.66 -15.22 -15.44
C VAL A 252 12.70 -16.31 -15.21
N GLU A 253 13.80 -16.27 -15.95
CA GLU A 253 14.97 -17.11 -15.68
C GLU A 253 15.44 -16.87 -14.24
N ASP A 254 15.64 -17.94 -13.47
CA ASP A 254 15.93 -17.88 -12.03
C ASP A 254 14.85 -17.17 -11.17
N GLY A 255 13.63 -16.99 -11.71
CA GLY A 255 12.49 -16.45 -10.97
C GLY A 255 11.95 -17.45 -9.95
N THR A 256 12.29 -17.28 -8.68
CA THR A 256 11.91 -18.20 -7.59
C THR A 256 10.65 -17.76 -6.83
N HIS A 257 10.03 -16.65 -7.20
CA HIS A 257 8.94 -16.07 -6.41
C HIS A 257 7.58 -16.59 -6.87
N ALA A 258 6.82 -17.13 -5.91
CA ALA A 258 5.38 -17.33 -6.06
C ALA A 258 4.65 -16.07 -5.59
N VAL A 259 3.72 -15.55 -6.40
CA VAL A 259 3.02 -14.28 -6.14
C VAL A 259 1.51 -14.51 -6.17
N GLN A 260 0.84 -14.09 -5.10
CA GLN A 260 -0.61 -14.06 -4.96
C GLN A 260 -1.09 -12.61 -4.82
N LEU A 261 -2.00 -12.18 -5.69
CA LEU A 261 -2.68 -10.91 -5.51
C LEU A 261 -3.87 -11.06 -4.55
N LEU A 262 -3.85 -10.25 -3.50
CA LEU A 262 -4.93 -10.07 -2.54
C LEU A 262 -5.58 -8.71 -2.76
N ARG A 263 -6.90 -8.64 -2.65
CA ARG A 263 -7.70 -7.45 -2.94
C ARG A 263 -8.78 -7.24 -1.89
N THR A 264 -9.11 -5.98 -1.70
CA THR A 264 -10.37 -5.60 -1.07
C THR A 264 -11.24 -4.92 -2.12
N TYR A 265 -12.51 -5.30 -2.15
CA TYR A 265 -13.57 -4.54 -2.80
C TYR A 265 -14.80 -4.55 -1.90
N PRO A 266 -15.41 -3.40 -1.63
CA PRO A 266 -16.60 -3.36 -0.82
C PRO A 266 -17.78 -4.01 -1.53
N ARG A 267 -18.77 -4.46 -0.75
CA ARG A 267 -20.12 -4.61 -1.30
C ARG A 267 -20.75 -3.21 -1.40
N LEU A 268 -20.91 -2.71 -2.62
CA LEU A 268 -21.47 -1.38 -2.90
C LEU A 268 -22.93 -1.24 -2.47
N GLY A 269 -23.87 -2.02 -3.04
CA GLY A 269 -25.27 -2.05 -2.60
C GLY A 269 -26.26 -2.64 -3.60
N PRO A 270 -27.57 -2.58 -3.32
CA PRO A 270 -28.60 -3.00 -4.27
C PRO A 270 -28.58 -2.15 -5.56
N GLY A 271 -28.53 -2.81 -6.71
CA GLY A 271 -28.52 -2.17 -8.03
C GLY A 271 -27.26 -1.35 -8.35
N TRP A 272 -26.19 -1.50 -7.56
CA TRP A 272 -24.88 -0.90 -7.81
C TRP A 272 -23.84 -1.85 -7.23
N LYS A 273 -23.22 -2.65 -8.09
CA LYS A 273 -22.35 -3.78 -7.75
C LYS A 273 -21.35 -3.96 -8.88
N TYR A 274 -20.14 -4.39 -8.54
CA TYR A 274 -19.19 -4.82 -9.55
C TYR A 274 -19.64 -6.14 -10.17
N ASP A 275 -19.37 -6.33 -11.45
CA ASP A 275 -19.58 -7.61 -12.13
C ASP A 275 -18.61 -8.66 -11.62
N PHE A 276 -17.35 -8.27 -11.38
CA PHE A 276 -16.26 -9.14 -10.93
C PHE A 276 -16.19 -9.32 -9.40
N ALA A 277 -16.98 -8.56 -8.63
CA ALA A 277 -16.96 -8.60 -7.16
C ALA A 277 -18.35 -8.27 -6.57
N ARG A 278 -19.40 -9.00 -6.98
CA ARG A 278 -20.80 -8.67 -6.67
C ARG A 278 -21.10 -8.63 -5.17
N ASN A 279 -20.39 -9.45 -4.39
CA ASN A 279 -20.50 -9.52 -2.92
C ASN A 279 -19.32 -8.83 -2.19
N GLY A 280 -18.50 -8.10 -2.96
CA GLY A 280 -17.18 -7.62 -2.55
C GLY A 280 -16.15 -8.74 -2.52
N GLU A 281 -14.89 -8.35 -2.37
CA GLU A 281 -13.74 -9.24 -2.14
C GLU A 281 -13.02 -8.80 -0.87
N ARG A 282 -12.54 -9.76 -0.08
CA ARG A 282 -11.84 -9.53 1.20
C ARG A 282 -10.65 -10.49 1.32
N SER A 283 -10.01 -10.76 0.19
CA SER A 283 -8.90 -11.71 0.13
C SER A 283 -7.68 -11.18 0.87
N VAL A 284 -7.50 -9.85 1.00
CA VAL A 284 -6.56 -9.22 1.94
C VAL A 284 -6.78 -9.75 3.35
N ALA A 285 -7.94 -9.50 3.94
CA ALA A 285 -8.24 -9.90 5.32
C ALA A 285 -8.08 -11.42 5.55
N ARG A 286 -8.55 -12.23 4.59
CA ARG A 286 -8.45 -13.70 4.64
C ARG A 286 -7.00 -14.18 4.53
N GLY A 287 -6.23 -13.56 3.64
CA GLY A 287 -4.82 -13.89 3.38
C GLY A 287 -3.96 -13.60 4.61
N TYR A 288 -4.07 -12.39 5.17
CA TYR A 288 -3.38 -12.04 6.41
C TYR A 288 -3.80 -12.94 7.58
N THR A 289 -5.10 -13.19 7.77
CA THR A 289 -5.57 -14.07 8.87
C THR A 289 -4.98 -15.47 8.75
N ARG A 290 -4.91 -16.03 7.53
CA ARG A 290 -4.33 -17.35 7.28
C ARG A 290 -2.81 -17.36 7.49
N ALA A 291 -2.11 -16.36 6.98
CA ALA A 291 -0.65 -16.27 7.06
C ALA A 291 -0.18 -16.02 8.51
N ILE A 292 -0.78 -15.04 9.20
CA ILE A 292 -0.52 -14.77 10.62
C ILE A 292 -0.86 -16.00 11.48
N GLY A 293 -1.94 -16.71 11.13
CA GLY A 293 -2.31 -17.94 11.81
C GLY A 293 -1.25 -19.06 11.75
N LYS A 294 -0.34 -19.00 10.78
CA LYS A 294 0.78 -19.93 10.57
C LYS A 294 2.13 -19.40 11.07
N THR A 295 2.18 -18.18 11.58
CA THR A 295 3.41 -17.54 12.03
C THR A 295 3.75 -18.01 13.45
N HIS A 296 5.03 -18.27 13.70
CA HIS A 296 5.53 -18.87 14.94
C HIS A 296 6.64 -18.05 15.61
N ARG A 297 7.49 -17.35 14.84
CA ARG A 297 8.69 -16.68 15.35
C ARG A 297 8.63 -15.17 15.29
N MET A 298 8.22 -14.59 14.17
CA MET A 298 8.20 -13.14 13.98
C MET A 298 7.09 -12.63 13.07
N ILE A 299 6.47 -11.54 13.51
CA ILE A 299 5.72 -10.61 12.67
C ILE A 299 6.52 -9.30 12.64
N TYR A 300 6.99 -8.90 11.47
CA TYR A 300 7.53 -7.57 11.22
C TYR A 300 6.53 -6.80 10.36
N LEU A 301 6.12 -5.62 10.80
CA LEU A 301 5.09 -4.81 10.15
C LEU A 301 5.56 -3.36 10.02
N GLU A 302 5.41 -2.77 8.84
CA GLU A 302 5.41 -1.33 8.63
C GLU A 302 4.05 -0.95 8.08
N ASP A 303 3.33 -0.08 8.80
CA ASP A 303 1.96 0.28 8.40
C ASP A 303 1.64 1.74 8.77
N GLN A 304 0.94 2.43 7.89
CA GLN A 304 0.40 3.76 8.16
C GLN A 304 -0.59 3.73 9.34
N PHE A 305 -1.44 2.70 9.39
CA PHE A 305 -2.49 2.54 10.38
C PHE A 305 -2.60 1.12 10.92
N LEU A 306 -2.14 0.93 12.16
CA LEU A 306 -2.54 -0.22 12.97
C LEU A 306 -3.66 0.18 13.94
N TRP A 307 -4.90 -0.02 13.52
CA TRP A 307 -6.04 0.20 14.40
C TRP A 307 -7.24 -0.69 14.15
N GLY A 308 -8.06 -0.83 15.20
CA GLY A 308 -9.29 -1.60 15.19
C GLY A 308 -9.14 -2.96 15.86
N ALA A 309 -10.21 -3.36 16.56
CA ALA A 309 -10.20 -4.54 17.41
C ALA A 309 -10.13 -5.84 16.60
N GLU A 310 -10.76 -5.87 15.41
CA GLU A 310 -10.80 -7.06 14.55
C GLU A 310 -9.43 -7.43 13.99
N MET A 311 -8.63 -6.44 13.60
CA MET A 311 -7.27 -6.66 13.08
C MET A 311 -6.34 -7.03 14.24
N SER A 312 -6.49 -6.35 15.38
CA SER A 312 -5.71 -6.63 16.59
C SER A 312 -5.99 -8.01 17.18
N SER A 313 -7.22 -8.53 17.07
CA SER A 313 -7.52 -9.89 17.53
C SER A 313 -6.75 -10.95 16.74
N VAL A 314 -6.52 -10.76 15.44
CA VAL A 314 -5.71 -11.69 14.64
C VAL A 314 -4.27 -11.77 15.16
N LEU A 315 -3.68 -10.61 15.49
CA LEU A 315 -2.33 -10.54 16.07
C LEU A 315 -2.28 -11.13 17.49
N VAL A 316 -3.25 -10.79 18.34
CA VAL A 316 -3.34 -11.29 19.72
C VAL A 316 -3.49 -12.82 19.74
N GLU A 317 -4.39 -13.38 18.92
CA GLU A 317 -4.58 -14.83 18.83
C GLU A 317 -3.29 -15.57 18.40
N ALA A 318 -2.50 -14.98 17.50
CA ALA A 318 -1.21 -15.54 17.10
C ALA A 318 -0.17 -15.45 18.22
N LEU A 319 -0.11 -14.32 18.93
CA LEU A 319 0.80 -14.10 20.07
C LEU A 319 0.46 -15.00 21.27
N GLU A 320 -0.82 -15.27 21.52
CA GLU A 320 -1.28 -16.19 22.57
C GLU A 320 -0.95 -17.64 22.22
N ARG A 321 -1.14 -18.02 20.94
CA ARG A 321 -0.84 -19.37 20.45
C ARG A 321 0.65 -19.70 20.44
N ASN A 322 1.50 -18.70 20.22
CA ASN A 322 2.93 -18.86 20.03
C ASN A 322 3.72 -18.03 21.07
N PRO A 323 4.19 -18.64 22.17
CA PRO A 323 4.92 -17.92 23.23
C PRO A 323 6.26 -17.32 22.78
N GLU A 324 6.88 -17.87 21.73
CA GLU A 324 8.15 -17.39 21.18
C GLU A 324 7.97 -16.25 20.16
N LEU A 325 6.75 -16.05 19.66
CA LEU A 325 6.45 -15.07 18.63
C LEU A 325 6.74 -13.65 19.13
N ARG A 326 7.53 -12.91 18.33
CA ARG A 326 7.80 -11.48 18.50
C ARG A 326 7.04 -10.67 17.46
N LEU A 327 6.54 -9.50 17.85
CA LEU A 327 5.94 -8.52 16.96
C LEU A 327 6.75 -7.22 17.02
N ILE A 328 7.26 -6.80 15.87
CA ILE A 328 7.90 -5.50 15.67
C ILE A 328 7.03 -4.74 14.68
N ALA A 329 6.52 -3.57 15.09
CA ALA A 329 5.73 -2.71 14.23
C ALA A 329 6.34 -1.31 14.13
N VAL A 330 6.52 -0.79 12.92
CA VAL A 330 6.97 0.58 12.64
C VAL A 330 5.78 1.36 12.08
N LEU A 331 5.36 2.41 12.77
CA LEU A 331 4.17 3.21 12.47
C LEU A 331 4.53 4.71 12.43
N PRO A 332 3.71 5.58 11.82
CA PRO A 332 3.89 7.03 11.94
C PRO A 332 3.90 7.48 13.39
N GLN A 333 4.85 8.32 13.80
CA GLN A 333 4.87 8.85 15.17
C GLN A 333 3.60 9.64 15.48
N PHE A 334 3.14 10.43 14.51
CA PHE A 334 1.96 11.29 14.61
C PHE A 334 0.95 10.96 13.49
N PRO A 335 -0.35 11.19 13.71
CA PRO A 335 -1.33 11.28 12.62
C PRO A 335 -0.87 12.25 11.53
N ASP A 336 -1.26 12.00 10.28
CA ASP A 336 -1.01 12.88 9.12
C ASP A 336 -1.89 14.13 9.10
N GLU A 337 -3.08 14.06 9.68
CA GLU A 337 -4.04 15.17 9.64
C GLU A 337 -4.05 15.95 10.97
N ASP A 338 -4.14 17.27 10.85
CA ASP A 338 -4.33 18.18 11.96
C ASP A 338 -5.82 18.47 12.27
N GLY A 339 -6.06 18.97 13.49
CA GLY A 339 -7.39 19.33 13.97
C GLY A 339 -8.17 18.15 14.56
N TRP A 340 -9.00 18.45 15.55
CA TRP A 340 -9.65 17.43 16.38
C TRP A 340 -10.62 16.52 15.61
N PHE A 341 -11.23 17.00 14.52
CA PHE A 341 -12.15 16.22 13.68
C PHE A 341 -11.46 15.05 12.99
N ALA A 342 -10.21 15.23 12.60
CA ALA A 342 -9.41 14.27 11.87
C ALA A 342 -8.49 13.48 12.82
N ARG A 343 -7.75 14.19 13.66
CA ARG A 343 -6.70 13.65 14.53
C ARG A 343 -7.22 12.77 15.68
N ASP A 344 -8.31 13.15 16.35
CA ASP A 344 -8.82 12.41 17.50
C ASP A 344 -9.35 11.01 17.12
N PRO A 345 -10.10 10.85 16.01
CA PRO A 345 -10.47 9.53 15.51
C PRO A 345 -9.28 8.62 15.23
N GLN A 346 -8.20 9.16 14.66
CA GLN A 346 -6.98 8.41 14.40
C GLN A 346 -6.31 7.95 15.69
N ILE A 347 -6.17 8.84 16.68
CA ILE A 347 -5.64 8.50 18.01
C ILE A 347 -6.53 7.45 18.69
N LEU A 348 -7.86 7.59 18.62
CA LEU A 348 -8.79 6.61 19.18
C LEU A 348 -8.65 5.22 18.51
N GLY A 349 -8.46 5.20 17.19
CA GLY A 349 -8.12 3.99 16.45
C GLY A 349 -6.87 3.35 17.03
N ARG A 350 -5.78 4.11 17.15
CA ARG A 350 -4.50 3.62 17.68
C ARG A 350 -4.64 3.08 19.10
N ILE A 351 -5.40 3.75 19.98
CA ILE A 351 -5.72 3.25 21.33
C ILE A 351 -6.37 1.86 21.26
N ARG A 352 -7.36 1.69 20.38
CA ARG A 352 -8.10 0.42 20.24
C ARG A 352 -7.28 -0.68 19.59
N GLY A 353 -6.31 -0.33 18.74
CA GLY A 353 -5.44 -1.29 18.08
C GLY A 353 -4.23 -1.67 18.91
N VAL A 354 -3.29 -0.72 19.02
CA VAL A 354 -1.97 -0.89 19.62
C VAL A 354 -2.05 -1.37 21.07
N MET A 355 -2.90 -0.75 21.90
CA MET A 355 -2.93 -1.08 23.34
C MET A 355 -3.42 -2.51 23.59
N GLN A 356 -4.34 -3.02 22.78
CA GLN A 356 -4.82 -4.40 22.91
C GLN A 356 -3.68 -5.40 22.69
N VAL A 357 -2.80 -5.14 21.72
CA VAL A 357 -1.67 -6.01 21.39
C VAL A 357 -0.55 -5.90 22.44
N ILE A 358 -0.23 -4.68 22.90
CA ILE A 358 0.75 -4.46 23.99
C ILE A 358 0.32 -5.21 25.25
N LEU A 359 -0.95 -5.08 25.65
CA LEU A 359 -1.45 -5.72 26.87
C LEU A 359 -1.45 -7.25 26.80
N ALA A 360 -1.58 -7.83 25.60
CA ALA A 360 -1.57 -9.28 25.41
C ALA A 360 -0.16 -9.89 25.55
N ALA A 361 0.89 -9.16 25.15
CA ALA A 361 2.26 -9.68 25.14
C ALA A 361 3.33 -8.57 25.32
N PRO A 362 3.37 -7.88 26.47
CA PRO A 362 4.15 -6.64 26.64
C PRO A 362 5.66 -6.80 26.42
N GLU A 363 6.23 -7.95 26.77
CA GLU A 363 7.66 -8.23 26.61
C GLU A 363 8.04 -8.72 25.20
N ARG A 364 7.05 -8.95 24.32
CA ARG A 364 7.25 -9.55 22.99
C ARG A 364 6.76 -8.69 21.84
N VAL A 365 6.18 -7.54 22.16
CA VAL A 365 5.58 -6.60 21.21
C VAL A 365 6.24 -5.25 21.39
N ALA A 366 6.69 -4.65 20.30
CA ALA A 366 7.21 -3.29 20.32
C ALA A 366 6.73 -2.50 19.10
N PHE A 367 6.33 -1.26 19.37
CA PHE A 367 5.91 -0.30 18.37
C PHE A 367 6.91 0.84 18.32
N PHE A 368 7.36 1.17 17.12
CA PHE A 368 8.34 2.20 16.85
C PHE A 368 7.78 3.21 15.86
N GLY A 369 8.32 4.42 15.87
CA GLY A 369 8.26 5.33 14.73
C GLY A 369 9.66 5.70 14.29
N LEU A 370 9.76 6.44 13.19
CA LEU A 370 11.02 6.82 12.58
C LEU A 370 11.28 8.33 12.70
N GLU A 371 12.53 8.72 12.80
CA GLU A 371 13.01 10.11 12.82
C GLU A 371 14.29 10.21 11.97
N ASN A 372 14.39 11.26 11.15
CA ASN A 372 15.60 11.52 10.36
C ASN A 372 16.73 12.10 11.24
N HIS A 373 17.91 12.33 10.65
CA HIS A 373 19.06 12.87 11.39
C HIS A 373 18.88 14.32 11.88
N ALA A 374 17.97 15.08 11.27
CA ALA A 374 17.64 16.44 11.72
C ALA A 374 16.70 16.46 12.94
N GLY A 375 16.13 15.32 13.31
CA GLY A 375 15.18 15.21 14.39
C GLY A 375 13.72 15.41 13.97
N THR A 376 13.44 15.36 12.66
CA THR A 376 12.08 15.42 12.10
C THR A 376 11.52 14.00 12.05
N PRO A 377 10.29 13.76 12.55
CA PRO A 377 9.59 12.50 12.36
C PRO A 377 9.49 12.13 10.87
N VAL A 378 9.66 10.86 10.56
CA VAL A 378 9.44 10.33 9.21
C VAL A 378 8.04 9.74 9.14
N TYR A 379 7.27 10.11 8.13
CA TYR A 379 5.94 9.58 7.92
C TYR A 379 6.04 8.18 7.29
N VAL A 380 5.61 7.17 8.05
CA VAL A 380 5.62 5.76 7.60
C VAL A 380 4.34 5.48 6.83
N HIS A 381 4.39 5.55 5.51
CA HIS A 381 3.26 5.24 4.63
C HIS A 381 3.28 3.79 4.11
N ALA A 382 4.41 3.10 4.27
CA ALA A 382 4.56 1.68 3.94
C ALA A 382 3.37 0.82 4.41
N LYS A 383 3.03 -0.21 3.63
CA LYS A 383 2.18 -1.33 4.06
C LYS A 383 2.89 -2.64 3.75
N VAL A 384 3.88 -2.94 4.59
CA VAL A 384 4.79 -4.08 4.46
C VAL A 384 4.59 -5.01 5.64
N CYS A 385 4.40 -6.29 5.39
CA CYS A 385 4.37 -7.29 6.45
C CYS A 385 5.26 -8.48 6.08
N VAL A 386 6.15 -8.87 6.99
CA VAL A 386 7.02 -10.04 6.86
C VAL A 386 6.71 -11.01 8.01
N LEU A 387 6.42 -12.26 7.64
CA LEU A 387 6.06 -13.33 8.57
C LEU A 387 7.07 -14.46 8.46
N ASP A 388 7.77 -14.74 9.56
CA ASP A 388 8.78 -15.81 9.70
C ASP A 388 9.82 -15.87 8.56
N ASP A 389 10.15 -14.75 7.93
CA ASP A 389 11.04 -14.71 6.76
C ASP A 389 10.59 -15.60 5.58
N HIS A 390 9.32 -16.02 5.57
CA HIS A 390 8.76 -16.94 4.57
C HIS A 390 7.71 -16.28 3.70
N TRP A 391 6.86 -15.44 4.29
CA TRP A 391 5.78 -14.74 3.60
C TRP A 391 5.97 -13.25 3.75
N VAL A 392 5.87 -12.52 2.64
CA VAL A 392 5.90 -11.06 2.64
C VAL A 392 4.70 -10.50 1.88
N SER A 393 4.12 -9.41 2.37
CA SER A 393 3.18 -8.59 1.61
C SER A 393 3.72 -7.18 1.42
N ILE A 394 3.46 -6.65 0.22
CA ILE A 394 3.66 -5.24 -0.14
C ILE A 394 2.41 -4.82 -0.91
N GLY A 395 1.74 -3.74 -0.48
CA GLY A 395 0.46 -3.36 -1.06
C GLY A 395 0.00 -1.97 -0.66
N SER A 396 -1.28 -1.71 -0.92
CA SER A 396 -1.96 -0.47 -0.53
C SER A 396 -2.79 -0.61 0.75
N ASP A 397 -2.96 -1.83 1.26
CA ASP A 397 -3.86 -2.13 2.37
C ASP A 397 -3.26 -1.78 3.73
N ASN A 398 -3.87 -0.84 4.44
CA ASN A 398 -3.50 -0.58 5.83
C ASN A 398 -4.06 -1.66 6.76
N PHE A 399 -3.44 -1.88 7.91
CA PHE A 399 -3.89 -2.82 8.94
C PHE A 399 -5.10 -2.28 9.74
N CYS A 400 -6.18 -1.97 9.01
CA CYS A 400 -7.41 -1.36 9.50
C CYS A 400 -8.67 -1.95 8.81
N ARG A 401 -9.85 -1.71 9.40
CA ARG A 401 -11.11 -2.25 8.87
C ARG A 401 -11.49 -1.58 7.55
N ARG A 402 -11.14 -0.31 7.36
CA ARG A 402 -11.32 0.43 6.11
C ARG A 402 -10.68 -0.32 4.94
N SER A 403 -9.37 -0.58 4.99
CA SER A 403 -8.64 -1.28 3.93
C SER A 403 -9.01 -2.76 3.81
N TRP A 404 -9.39 -3.43 4.91
CA TRP A 404 -9.74 -4.85 4.86
C TRP A 404 -11.15 -5.14 4.36
N THR A 405 -12.05 -4.15 4.34
CA THR A 405 -13.47 -4.41 4.06
C THR A 405 -14.18 -3.38 3.19
N ASN A 406 -13.63 -2.17 3.04
CA ASN A 406 -14.35 -1.03 2.48
C ASN A 406 -13.66 -0.35 1.30
N ASP A 407 -12.44 0.13 1.47
CA ASP A 407 -11.72 0.76 0.35
C ASP A 407 -11.24 -0.31 -0.61
N SER A 408 -11.12 0.03 -1.89
CA SER A 408 -10.52 -0.93 -2.82
C SER A 408 -9.02 -0.92 -2.64
N GLU A 409 -8.43 -2.09 -2.39
CA GLU A 409 -6.99 -2.27 -2.12
C GLU A 409 -6.41 -3.35 -3.04
N LEU A 410 -5.09 -3.32 -3.22
CA LEU A 410 -4.32 -4.35 -3.92
C LEU A 410 -3.01 -4.61 -3.18
N THR A 411 -2.71 -5.88 -2.97
CA THR A 411 -1.54 -6.33 -2.22
C THR A 411 -0.93 -7.54 -2.90
N ALA A 412 0.38 -7.50 -3.12
CA ALA A 412 1.15 -8.63 -3.58
C ALA A 412 1.68 -9.41 -2.38
N ALA A 413 1.16 -10.62 -2.17
CA ALA A 413 1.69 -11.59 -1.22
C ALA A 413 2.68 -12.52 -1.92
N ILE A 414 3.87 -12.69 -1.34
CA ILE A 414 5.02 -13.29 -2.03
C ILE A 414 5.68 -14.31 -1.12
N ILE A 415 6.05 -15.45 -1.71
CA ILE A 415 6.86 -16.50 -1.08
C ILE A 415 8.02 -16.79 -2.02
N ASP A 416 9.23 -16.81 -1.48
CA ASP A 416 10.43 -17.25 -2.20
C ASP A 416 10.52 -18.78 -2.13
N GLU A 417 10.36 -19.46 -3.27
CA GLU A 417 10.41 -20.92 -3.35
C GLU A 417 11.85 -21.47 -3.26
N ALA A 418 12.88 -20.60 -3.29
CA ALA A 418 14.28 -20.99 -3.15
C ALA A 418 14.67 -21.36 -1.70
N GLY A 419 13.93 -20.88 -0.69
CA GLY A 419 14.20 -21.10 0.73
C GLY A 419 14.20 -19.81 1.56
N GLU A 420 14.30 -19.98 2.89
CA GLU A 420 14.15 -18.89 3.87
C GLU A 420 15.48 -18.18 4.19
N GLU A 421 16.60 -18.92 4.24
CA GLU A 421 17.88 -18.39 4.73
C GLU A 421 18.39 -17.18 3.94
N ASP A 422 18.09 -17.15 2.64
CA ASP A 422 18.38 -16.01 1.76
C ASP A 422 17.14 -15.53 1.03
N GLY A 423 15.93 -15.87 1.49
CA GLY A 423 14.68 -15.58 0.79
C GLY A 423 14.32 -14.10 0.73
N LEU A 424 13.48 -13.70 -0.24
CA LEU A 424 13.04 -12.31 -0.41
C LEU A 424 12.58 -11.62 0.88
N ALA A 425 11.77 -12.31 1.68
CA ALA A 425 11.19 -11.78 2.90
C ALA A 425 12.28 -11.40 3.93
N ARG A 426 13.29 -12.28 4.11
CA ARG A 426 14.45 -11.99 4.96
C ARG A 426 15.29 -10.85 4.42
N ARG A 427 15.62 -10.87 3.11
CA ARG A 427 16.42 -9.81 2.46
C ARG A 427 15.77 -8.43 2.63
N LEU A 428 14.46 -8.33 2.42
CA LEU A 428 13.72 -7.08 2.60
C LEU A 428 13.78 -6.62 4.06
N ARG A 429 13.48 -7.52 5.01
CA ARG A 429 13.48 -7.19 6.43
C ARG A 429 14.85 -6.72 6.92
N LEU A 430 15.93 -7.37 6.48
CA LEU A 430 17.29 -6.97 6.85
C LEU A 430 17.71 -5.65 6.19
N ALA A 431 17.28 -5.37 4.95
CA ALA A 431 17.49 -4.07 4.32
C ALA A 431 16.80 -2.94 5.08
N LEU A 432 15.55 -3.15 5.51
CA LEU A 432 14.81 -2.19 6.35
C LEU A 432 15.47 -2.06 7.74
N ALA A 433 15.96 -3.16 8.32
CA ALA A 433 16.70 -3.12 9.58
C ALA A 433 17.99 -2.30 9.50
N ALA A 434 18.75 -2.44 8.40
CA ALA A 434 19.96 -1.65 8.17
C ALA A 434 19.66 -0.16 8.18
N GLU A 435 18.60 0.26 7.47
CA GLU A 435 18.18 1.66 7.44
C GLU A 435 17.72 2.17 8.81
N HIS A 436 16.84 1.43 9.48
CA HIS A 436 16.22 1.87 10.73
C HIS A 436 17.22 1.92 11.89
N LEU A 437 18.20 1.02 11.88
CA LEU A 437 19.31 1.00 12.84
C LEU A 437 20.46 1.93 12.44
N ASP A 438 20.41 2.56 11.25
CA ASP A 438 21.50 3.39 10.70
C ASP A 438 22.83 2.62 10.67
N ALA A 439 22.78 1.40 10.15
CA ALA A 439 23.87 0.45 10.14
C ALA A 439 24.23 0.06 8.70
N ASP A 440 25.50 -0.27 8.48
CA ASP A 440 25.93 -0.84 7.21
C ASP A 440 25.21 -2.19 6.98
N PRO A 441 24.62 -2.45 5.79
CA PRO A 441 23.91 -3.70 5.51
C PRO A 441 24.74 -4.97 5.69
N SER A 442 26.08 -4.88 5.59
CA SER A 442 27.02 -5.99 5.78
C SER A 442 27.59 -6.08 7.20
N SER A 443 27.09 -5.26 8.12
CA SER A 443 27.57 -5.25 9.51
C SER A 443 26.99 -6.41 10.32
N ASP A 444 27.76 -6.86 11.33
CA ASP A 444 27.29 -7.80 12.36
C ASP A 444 25.98 -7.33 13.04
N ALA A 445 25.71 -6.02 13.02
CA ALA A 445 24.48 -5.48 13.57
C ALA A 445 23.23 -5.88 12.79
N VAL A 446 23.33 -5.88 11.46
CA VAL A 446 22.26 -6.30 10.56
C VAL A 446 22.21 -7.82 10.46
N ASP A 447 23.36 -8.49 10.39
CA ASP A 447 23.42 -9.95 10.40
C ASP A 447 22.77 -10.55 11.66
N GLY A 448 23.01 -9.93 12.83
CA GLY A 448 22.36 -10.31 14.07
C GLY A 448 20.84 -10.16 14.05
N CYS A 449 20.30 -9.25 13.23
CA CYS A 449 18.86 -9.12 13.05
C CYS A 449 18.24 -10.31 12.31
N ALA A 450 19.01 -11.24 11.74
CA ALA A 450 18.47 -12.49 11.23
C ALA A 450 17.67 -13.26 12.30
N ASP A 451 18.11 -13.20 13.55
CA ASP A 451 17.36 -13.75 14.68
C ASP A 451 16.27 -12.76 15.16
N PRO A 452 14.99 -13.18 15.25
CA PRO A 452 13.89 -12.31 15.67
C PRO A 452 14.03 -11.69 17.07
N VAL A 453 14.62 -12.43 18.02
CA VAL A 453 14.78 -11.95 19.39
C VAL A 453 15.87 -10.89 19.44
N GLU A 454 16.97 -11.12 18.73
CA GLU A 454 18.06 -10.17 18.62
C GLU A 454 17.66 -8.91 17.84
N MET A 455 16.88 -9.04 16.76
CA MET A 455 16.29 -7.89 16.06
C MET A 455 15.41 -7.06 17.00
N PHE A 456 14.51 -7.71 17.75
CA PHE A 456 13.63 -7.05 18.71
C PHE A 456 14.42 -6.26 19.77
N ARG A 457 15.49 -6.87 20.29
CA ARG A 457 16.39 -6.25 21.26
C ARG A 457 17.12 -5.05 20.65
N ARG A 458 17.73 -5.18 19.47
CA ARG A 458 18.47 -4.10 18.80
C ARG A 458 17.59 -2.91 18.46
N TYR A 459 16.37 -3.15 17.97
CA TYR A 459 15.39 -2.09 17.71
C TYR A 459 15.02 -1.36 19.01
N SER A 460 14.76 -2.14 20.08
CA SER A 460 14.47 -1.59 21.40
C SER A 460 15.61 -0.74 21.95
N ASP A 461 16.84 -1.24 21.91
CA ASP A 461 18.02 -0.53 22.42
C ASP A 461 18.32 0.75 21.62
N SER A 462 18.19 0.70 20.28
CA SER A 462 18.34 1.86 19.41
C SER A 462 17.30 2.94 19.74
N ALA A 463 16.03 2.55 19.87
CA ALA A 463 14.96 3.46 20.24
C ALA A 463 15.15 4.07 21.63
N ASP A 464 15.50 3.25 22.62
CA ASP A 464 15.68 3.70 24.00
C ASP A 464 16.87 4.65 24.13
N ALA A 465 17.96 4.42 23.38
CA ALA A 465 19.10 5.31 23.30
C ALA A 465 18.73 6.66 22.68
N LEU A 466 18.04 6.67 21.53
CA LEU A 466 17.64 7.91 20.87
C LEU A 466 16.62 8.70 21.71
N ASP A 467 15.67 8.01 22.34
CA ASP A 467 14.73 8.63 23.28
C ASP A 467 15.42 9.21 24.52
N ALA A 468 16.45 8.53 25.06
CA ALA A 468 17.23 9.05 26.18
C ALA A 468 17.99 10.33 25.81
N TRP A 469 18.53 10.39 24.59
CA TRP A 469 19.17 11.59 24.06
C TRP A 469 18.19 12.76 23.87
N HIS A 470 16.96 12.51 23.40
CA HIS A 470 15.94 13.57 23.36
C HIS A 470 15.54 14.04 24.77
N ARG A 471 15.39 13.11 25.74
CA ARG A 471 15.08 13.45 27.15
C ARG A 471 16.19 14.25 27.83
N SER A 472 17.45 14.09 27.41
CA SER A 472 18.58 14.88 27.94
C SER A 472 18.64 16.30 27.37
N GLY A 473 17.68 16.69 26.52
CA GLY A 473 17.72 17.96 25.80
C GLY A 473 18.70 17.94 24.62
N ARG A 474 18.91 16.76 24.00
CA ARG A 474 19.82 16.55 22.87
C ARG A 474 21.28 16.84 23.21
N ALA A 475 21.68 16.54 24.45
CA ALA A 475 23.04 16.76 24.93
C ALA A 475 24.01 15.67 24.44
N GLY A 476 25.18 16.07 23.93
CA GLY A 476 26.20 15.17 23.41
C GLY A 476 25.89 14.64 22.00
N THR A 477 26.65 13.63 21.57
CA THR A 477 26.50 13.01 20.24
C THR A 477 25.17 12.27 20.14
N ARG A 478 24.43 12.49 19.05
CA ARG A 478 23.20 11.75 18.74
C ARG A 478 23.54 10.26 18.58
N PRO A 479 22.86 9.34 19.27
CA PRO A 479 23.00 7.91 19.02
C PRO A 479 22.69 7.54 17.56
N PRO A 480 23.29 6.46 17.03
CA PRO A 480 22.92 5.94 15.71
C PRO A 480 21.48 5.40 15.73
N GLY A 481 20.86 5.38 14.57
CA GLY A 481 19.52 4.84 14.35
C GLY A 481 18.45 5.92 14.18
N ARG A 482 17.29 5.47 13.69
CA ARG A 482 16.12 6.31 13.37
C ARG A 482 14.91 5.97 14.23
N LEU A 483 14.97 4.86 14.95
CA LEU A 483 13.86 4.35 15.74
C LEU A 483 13.59 5.23 16.97
N ARG A 484 12.32 5.53 17.21
CA ARG A 484 11.78 6.14 18.43
C ARG A 484 10.70 5.22 18.98
N ARG A 485 10.56 5.09 20.31
CA ARG A 485 9.40 4.36 20.85
C ARG A 485 8.14 5.08 20.43
N LEU A 486 7.15 4.34 19.92
CA LEU A 486 5.88 4.96 19.56
C LEU A 486 5.24 5.56 20.82
N PRO A 487 4.90 6.86 20.85
CA PRO A 487 4.28 7.46 22.01
C PRO A 487 2.97 6.75 22.36
N GLU A 488 2.77 6.47 23.64
CA GLU A 488 1.50 5.91 24.12
C GLU A 488 0.35 6.84 23.69
N PRO A 489 -0.63 6.35 22.91
CA PRO A 489 -1.68 7.21 22.39
C PRO A 489 -2.61 7.63 23.54
N LYS A 490 -2.71 8.93 23.79
CA LYS A 490 -3.50 9.49 24.89
C LYS A 490 -4.61 10.37 24.36
N LEU A 491 -5.85 10.02 24.71
CA LEU A 491 -7.03 10.83 24.45
C LEU A 491 -7.94 10.80 25.68
N SER A 492 -8.36 11.96 26.18
CA SER A 492 -9.28 12.03 27.34
C SER A 492 -10.59 11.30 27.04
N ILE A 493 -11.23 10.70 28.04
CA ILE A 493 -12.51 9.98 27.88
C ILE A 493 -13.58 10.81 27.13
N PRO A 494 -13.80 12.11 27.44
CA PRO A 494 -14.75 12.92 26.68
C PRO A 494 -14.42 13.00 25.19
N ARG A 495 -13.16 13.27 24.84
CA ARG A 495 -12.71 13.32 23.44
C ARG A 495 -12.84 11.96 22.74
N GLN A 496 -12.59 10.85 23.44
CA GLN A 496 -12.84 9.51 22.89
C GLN A 496 -14.33 9.30 22.55
N LEU A 497 -15.24 9.73 23.42
CA LEU A 497 -16.68 9.62 23.18
C LEU A 497 -17.12 10.46 21.96
N PHE A 498 -16.58 11.67 21.81
CA PHE A 498 -16.85 12.53 20.65
C PHE A 498 -16.23 12.01 19.35
N ALA A 499 -15.02 11.45 19.42
CA ALA A 499 -14.33 10.88 18.26
C ALA A 499 -14.92 9.53 17.82
N ALA A 500 -15.59 8.78 18.70
CA ALA A 500 -16.05 7.43 18.42
C ALA A 500 -16.99 7.31 17.19
N PRO A 501 -17.99 8.20 16.98
CA PRO A 501 -18.79 8.18 15.76
C PRO A 501 -17.99 8.48 14.50
N LEU A 502 -17.10 9.48 14.55
CA LEU A 502 -16.23 9.85 13.43
C LEU A 502 -15.29 8.68 13.07
N TYR A 503 -14.65 8.07 14.06
CA TYR A 503 -13.85 6.86 13.88
C TYR A 503 -14.68 5.74 13.24
N ARG A 504 -15.87 5.44 13.77
CA ARG A 504 -16.65 4.26 13.34
C ARG A 504 -17.25 4.40 11.93
N TYR A 505 -17.63 5.61 11.53
CA TYR A 505 -18.42 5.82 10.31
C TYR A 505 -17.68 6.60 9.23
N LEU A 506 -16.62 7.33 9.59
CA LEU A 506 -15.83 8.13 8.65
C LEU A 506 -14.40 7.59 8.52
N HIS A 507 -13.62 7.41 9.59
CA HIS A 507 -12.20 7.01 9.43
C HIS A 507 -12.00 5.51 9.23
N ASP A 508 -12.74 4.67 9.97
CA ASP A 508 -12.61 3.21 9.90
C ASP A 508 -13.96 2.49 9.63
N PRO A 509 -14.72 2.89 8.58
CA PRO A 509 -16.03 2.33 8.28
C PRO A 509 -16.00 0.84 7.93
N ASP A 510 -17.02 0.10 8.38
CA ASP A 510 -17.18 -1.33 8.06
C ASP A 510 -17.85 -1.51 6.68
N GLY A 511 -17.15 -2.11 5.73
CA GLY A 511 -17.64 -2.37 4.38
C GLY A 511 -18.28 -3.77 4.17
N ARG A 512 -18.35 -4.60 5.23
CA ARG A 512 -18.98 -5.93 5.19
C ARG A 512 -20.51 -5.84 5.10
N ALA A 513 -21.13 -6.94 4.65
CA ALA A 513 -22.58 -7.11 4.77
C ALA A 513 -23.00 -7.37 6.22
N LEU A 514 -24.23 -7.01 6.60
CA LEU A 514 -24.72 -7.16 7.98
C LEU A 514 -24.55 -8.58 8.53
N ARG A 515 -24.83 -9.61 7.72
CA ARG A 515 -24.66 -11.02 8.13
C ARG A 515 -23.22 -11.35 8.53
N MET A 516 -22.23 -10.83 7.80
CA MET A 516 -20.81 -11.05 8.10
C MET A 516 -20.39 -10.30 9.35
N ARG A 517 -20.90 -9.08 9.57
CA ARG A 517 -20.65 -8.31 10.80
C ARG A 517 -21.13 -9.05 12.04
N VAL A 518 -22.33 -9.66 11.96
CA VAL A 518 -22.90 -10.46 13.05
C VAL A 518 -22.05 -11.70 13.34
N ARG A 519 -21.54 -12.35 12.29
CA ARG A 519 -20.68 -13.55 12.43
C ARG A 519 -19.21 -13.23 12.73
N LYS A 520 -18.81 -11.96 12.66
CA LYS A 520 -17.40 -11.52 12.74
C LYS A 520 -16.50 -12.19 11.69
N GLU A 521 -17.04 -12.38 10.49
CA GLU A 521 -16.35 -13.02 9.36
C GLU A 521 -15.82 -11.98 8.35
N PHE A 522 -14.86 -12.42 7.53
CA PHE A 522 -14.34 -11.73 6.35
C PHE A 522 -14.67 -12.46 5.06
#